data_AF-A0A7K6IJ00-F1
#
_entry.id   AF-A0A7K6IJ00-F1
#
_cell.length_a   1.000
_cell.length_b   1.000
_cell.length_c   1.000
_cell.angle_alpha   90.00
_cell.angle_beta   90.00
_cell.angle_gamma   90.00
#
_symmetry.space_group_name_H-M   'P 1'
#
loop_
_entity.id
_entity.type
_entity.pdbx_description
1 polymer ?
#
loop_
_entity_poly.entity_id
_entity_poly.type
_entity_poly.pdbx_seq_one_letter_code
_entity_poly.pdbx_strand_id
1 'polypeptide(L)'
;PDQDECAEGSHDCGEAQSCLNTFGGYLCIPRELCRGPYAPHPHSNGTCVCPGGVPGCVPRPRWLVHRFLAVPQIPDVPTGIFQLQHP
;
A
#
# COMPACT_ATOMS: atom_id res chain seq x y z
N PRO A 1 3.69 -21.73 -10.80
CA PRO A 1 4.26 -20.80 -9.81
C PRO A 1 3.88 -19.39 -10.25
N ASP A 2 3.65 -18.49 -9.31
CA ASP A 2 3.43 -17.08 -9.62
C ASP A 2 4.72 -16.45 -10.14
N GLN A 3 4.62 -15.55 -11.12
CA GLN A 3 5.79 -14.88 -11.69
C GLN A 3 6.17 -13.70 -10.78
N ASP A 4 7.47 -13.43 -10.59
CA ASP A 4 7.90 -12.23 -9.86
C ASP A 4 8.27 -11.15 -10.86
N GLU A 5 7.29 -10.35 -11.26
CA GLU A 5 7.50 -9.31 -12.27
C GLU A 5 8.45 -8.21 -11.79
N CYS A 6 8.61 -8.06 -10.46
CA CYS A 6 9.58 -7.14 -9.87
C CYS A 6 11.02 -7.62 -10.04
N ALA A 7 11.28 -8.91 -9.83
CA ALA A 7 12.60 -9.51 -10.01
C ALA A 7 12.97 -9.66 -11.50
N GLU A 8 11.98 -9.92 -12.35
CA GLU A 8 12.16 -10.06 -13.80
C GLU A 8 12.21 -8.72 -14.55
N GLY A 9 11.79 -7.63 -13.90
CA GLY A 9 11.72 -6.31 -14.51
C GLY A 9 10.62 -6.19 -15.58
N SER A 10 9.61 -7.06 -15.54
CA SER A 10 8.46 -7.09 -16.44
C SER A 10 7.29 -6.23 -15.95
N HIS A 11 7.51 -5.39 -14.93
CA HIS A 11 6.53 -4.46 -14.39
C HIS A 11 6.49 -3.13 -15.15
N ASP A 12 5.35 -2.44 -15.13
CA ASP A 12 5.17 -1.12 -15.77
C ASP A 12 5.21 0.05 -14.76
N CYS A 13 5.82 -0.15 -13.58
CA CYS A 13 5.96 0.93 -12.60
C CYS A 13 6.80 2.10 -13.16
N GLY A 14 6.31 3.32 -12.98
CA GLY A 14 7.03 4.52 -13.40
C GLY A 14 8.27 4.83 -12.54
N GLU A 15 9.11 5.75 -13.02
CA GLU A 15 10.36 6.19 -12.36
C GLU A 15 10.18 6.66 -10.91
N ALA A 16 9.03 7.24 -10.57
CA ALA A 16 8.72 7.71 -9.22
C ALA A 16 8.07 6.62 -8.33
N GLN A 17 8.00 5.38 -8.82
CA GLN A 17 7.37 4.25 -8.14
C GLN A 17 8.36 3.11 -7.88
N SER A 18 8.02 2.27 -6.93
CA SER A 18 8.70 1.02 -6.62
C SER A 18 7.74 -0.13 -6.87
N CYS A 19 8.26 -1.22 -7.43
CA CYS A 19 7.52 -2.45 -7.63
C CYS A 19 7.44 -3.23 -6.30
N LEU A 20 6.24 -3.69 -5.97
CA LEU A 20 5.98 -4.63 -4.89
C LEU A 20 5.34 -5.88 -5.49
N ASN A 21 6.06 -7.01 -5.45
CA ASN A 21 5.56 -8.27 -5.97
C ASN A 21 4.42 -8.76 -5.07
N THR A 22 3.35 -9.26 -5.66
CA THR A 22 2.18 -9.78 -4.97
C THR A 22 1.80 -11.12 -5.58
N PHE A 23 1.02 -11.94 -4.87
CA PHE A 23 0.53 -13.15 -5.53
C PHE A 23 -0.38 -12.75 -6.71
N GLY A 24 -0.17 -13.28 -7.90
CA GLY A 24 -0.97 -13.01 -9.10
C GLY A 24 -0.65 -11.68 -9.80
N GLY A 25 0.46 -11.02 -9.46
CA GLY A 25 0.94 -9.82 -10.16
C GLY A 25 1.73 -8.86 -9.28
N TYR A 26 1.71 -7.56 -9.57
CA TYR A 26 2.49 -6.56 -8.84
C TYR A 26 1.72 -5.27 -8.54
N LEU A 27 2.20 -4.53 -7.53
CA LEU A 27 1.72 -3.18 -7.20
C LEU A 27 2.84 -2.14 -7.37
N CYS A 28 2.52 -1.02 -8.01
CA CYS A 28 3.43 0.11 -8.14
C CYS A 28 3.15 1.15 -7.04
N ILE A 29 3.97 1.16 -6.00
CA ILE A 29 3.84 2.08 -4.87
C ILE A 29 4.71 3.33 -5.06
N PRO A 30 4.29 4.53 -4.64
CA PRO A 30 5.14 5.72 -4.72
C PRO A 30 6.43 5.56 -3.91
N ARG A 31 7.57 6.00 -4.47
CA ARG A 31 8.86 6.08 -3.73
C ARG A 31 8.79 7.12 -2.61
N GLU A 32 8.19 8.27 -2.90
CA GLU A 32 7.89 9.29 -1.92
C GLU A 32 6.48 9.11 -1.37
N LEU A 33 6.42 8.50 -0.20
CA LEU A 33 5.18 8.17 0.48
C LEU A 33 4.60 9.38 1.24
N CYS A 34 5.47 10.08 1.97
CA CYS A 34 5.12 11.28 2.71
C CYS A 34 5.15 12.48 1.76
N ARG A 35 4.08 13.27 1.74
CA ARG A 35 3.96 14.46 0.88
C ARG A 35 3.68 15.70 1.70
N GLY A 36 4.12 16.86 1.22
CA GLY A 36 3.88 18.14 1.87
C GLY A 36 4.62 18.27 3.21
N PRO A 37 3.99 18.73 4.30
CA PRO A 37 4.67 19.00 5.57
C PRO A 37 5.00 17.74 6.39
N TYR A 38 4.74 16.56 5.83
CA TYR A 38 4.97 15.28 6.50
C TYR A 38 6.38 14.75 6.23
N ALA A 39 7.08 14.36 7.29
CA ALA A 39 8.37 13.68 7.21
C ALA A 39 8.23 12.18 7.51
N PRO A 40 9.09 11.31 6.94
CA PRO A 40 9.11 9.89 7.27
C PRO A 40 9.48 9.69 8.74
N HIS A 41 8.81 8.74 9.41
CA HIS A 41 9.10 8.39 10.78
C HIS A 41 10.43 7.61 10.87
N PRO A 42 11.37 7.99 11.77
CA PRO A 42 12.73 7.43 11.79
C PRO A 42 12.80 5.93 12.09
N HIS A 43 11.76 5.37 12.73
CA HIS A 43 11.72 3.96 13.15
C HIS A 43 10.52 3.18 12.59
N SER A 44 9.71 3.79 11.73
CA SER A 44 8.51 3.12 11.20
C SER A 44 8.35 3.42 9.73
N ASN A 45 8.73 2.45 8.90
CA ASN A 45 8.47 2.52 7.47
C ASN A 45 6.95 2.56 7.23
N GLY A 46 6.51 3.37 6.27
CA GLY A 46 5.08 3.59 6.02
C GLY A 46 4.43 4.65 6.91
N THR A 47 5.09 5.13 7.96
CA THR A 47 4.52 6.15 8.85
C THR A 47 5.12 7.52 8.54
N CYS A 48 4.24 8.50 8.37
CA CYS A 48 4.58 9.89 8.13
C CYS A 48 4.14 10.75 9.32
N VAL A 49 5.01 11.63 9.80
CA VAL A 49 4.76 12.50 10.96
C VAL A 49 4.69 13.96 10.52
N CYS A 50 3.72 14.69 11.07
CA CYS A 50 3.64 16.14 10.97
C CYS A 50 4.12 16.74 12.30
N PRO A 51 5.31 17.37 12.36
CA PRO A 51 5.84 17.91 13.62
C PRO A 51 5.04 19.13 14.08
N GLY A 52 4.94 19.28 15.41
CA GLY A 52 4.38 20.50 16.00
C GLY A 52 5.24 21.72 15.66
N GLY A 53 4.61 22.83 15.28
CA GLY A 53 5.31 24.07 14.94
C GLY A 53 5.76 24.19 13.48
N VAL A 54 5.53 23.18 12.64
CA VAL A 54 5.77 23.27 11.19
C VAL A 54 4.55 23.90 10.50
N PRO A 55 4.74 25.00 9.74
CA PRO A 55 3.67 25.57 8.93
C PRO A 55 3.06 24.53 7.99
N GLY A 56 1.73 24.42 8.00
CA GLY A 56 1.00 23.45 7.21
C GLY A 56 0.65 22.15 7.95
N CYS A 57 1.18 21.90 9.15
CA CYS A 57 0.78 20.77 9.98
C CYS A 57 -0.50 21.00 10.79
N VAL A 58 -0.92 22.24 11.02
CA VAL A 58 -2.21 22.56 11.67
C VAL A 58 -3.18 23.00 10.58
N PRO A 59 -4.38 22.40 10.46
CA PRO A 59 -5.07 21.44 11.35
C PRO A 59 -4.90 19.96 10.97
N ARG A 60 -3.83 19.58 10.26
CA ARG A 60 -3.65 18.23 9.71
C ARG A 60 -3.40 17.18 10.81
N PRO A 61 -3.68 15.88 10.53
CA PRO A 61 -3.39 14.83 11.49
C PRO A 61 -1.89 14.70 11.74
N ARG A 62 -1.53 14.42 13.00
CA ARG A 62 -0.13 14.30 13.42
C ARG A 62 0.59 13.11 12.78
N TRP A 63 -0.13 12.05 12.42
CA TRP A 63 0.43 10.82 11.87
C TRP A 63 -0.42 10.34 10.69
N LEU A 64 0.23 9.95 9.60
CA LEU A 64 -0.37 9.19 8.52
C LEU A 64 0.32 7.84 8.44
N VAL A 65 -0.46 6.77 8.29
CA VAL A 65 0.08 5.40 8.19
C VAL A 65 -0.34 4.82 6.85
N HIS A 66 0.64 4.51 6.03
CA HIS A 66 0.46 3.82 4.76
C HIS A 66 0.70 2.33 4.96
N ARG A 67 -0.37 1.54 4.86
CA ARG A 67 -0.30 0.07 4.75
C ARG A 67 -0.70 -0.33 3.34
N PHE A 68 0.25 -0.87 2.60
CA PHE A 68 -0.03 -1.56 1.36
C PHE A 68 -0.42 -3.00 1.70
N LEU A 69 -1.69 -3.32 1.53
CA LEU A 69 -2.20 -4.67 1.72
C LEU A 69 -2.27 -5.33 0.35
N ALA A 70 -1.46 -6.36 0.13
CA ALA A 70 -1.75 -7.34 -0.92
C ALA A 70 -2.85 -8.24 -0.35
N VAL A 71 -4.10 -7.98 -0.71
CA VAL A 71 -5.18 -8.92 -0.38
C VAL A 71 -4.85 -10.19 -1.16
N PRO A 72 -4.55 -11.34 -0.51
CA PRO A 72 -4.43 -12.58 -1.25
C PRO A 72 -5.78 -12.78 -1.93
N GLN A 73 -5.78 -12.88 -3.27
CA GLN A 73 -6.94 -13.35 -4.01
C GLN A 73 -7.44 -14.61 -3.31
N ILE A 74 -8.53 -14.45 -2.59
CA ILE A 74 -9.31 -15.56 -2.06
C ILE A 74 -9.66 -16.34 -3.32
N PRO A 75 -9.20 -17.59 -3.47
CA PRO A 75 -9.45 -18.35 -4.69
C PRO A 75 -10.93 -18.27 -4.99
N ASP A 76 -11.23 -17.83 -6.22
CA ASP A 76 -12.56 -17.60 -6.81
C ASP A 76 -13.66 -18.25 -5.95
N VAL A 77 -14.24 -17.48 -5.03
CA VAL A 77 -15.43 -17.96 -4.31
C VAL A 77 -16.47 -18.09 -5.40
N PRO A 78 -16.92 -19.31 -5.77
CA PRO A 78 -17.90 -19.45 -6.82
C PRO A 78 -19.11 -18.61 -6.41
N THR A 79 -19.59 -17.76 -7.31
CA THR A 79 -20.79 -16.97 -7.06
C THR A 79 -21.94 -17.95 -6.85
N GLY A 80 -22.27 -18.25 -5.59
CA GLY A 80 -23.28 -19.28 -5.28
C GLY A 80 -23.25 -19.93 -3.89
N ILE A 81 -22.22 -19.75 -3.06
CA ILE A 81 -22.16 -20.41 -1.73
C ILE A 81 -22.35 -19.39 -0.60
N PHE A 82 -23.53 -18.79 -0.55
CA PHE A 82 -24.12 -18.26 0.69
C PHE A 82 -25.58 -18.70 0.73
N GLN A 83 -25.82 -19.97 1.06
CA GLN A 83 -27.15 -20.41 1.52
C GLN A 83 -27.23 -20.13 3.01
N LEU A 84 -27.83 -18.98 3.36
CA LEU A 84 -28.40 -18.80 4.69
C LEU A 84 -29.64 -19.70 4.77
N GLN A 85 -29.46 -20.94 5.21
CA GLN A 85 -30.59 -21.79 5.56
C GLN A 85 -31.12 -21.32 6.91
N HIS A 86 -32.26 -20.63 6.89
CA HIS A 86 -33.07 -20.44 8.08
C HIS A 86 -33.70 -21.79 8.50
N PRO A 87 -33.90 -22.02 9.81
CA PRO A 87 -34.59 -23.22 10.31
C PRO A 87 -36.05 -23.30 9.87
#